data_AF-A0A510K2J4-F1
#
_entry.id   AF-A0A510K2J4-F1
#
_cell.length_a   1.000
_cell.length_b   1.000
_cell.length_c   1.000
_cell.angle_alpha   90.00
_cell.angle_beta   90.00
_cell.angle_gamma   90.00
#
_symmetry.space_group_name_H-M   'P 1'
#
loop_
_entity.id
_entity.type
_entity.pdbx_description
1 polymer ?
#
loop_
_entity_poly.entity_id
_entity_poly.type
_entity_poly.pdbx_seq_one_letter_code
_entity_poly.pdbx_strand_id
1 'polypeptide(L)'
;MYPFSKSYIEKDIKKEIDNDDYDEIARNYNLDKIKNYGLFSIYKKWGVTVDKKNIPFKFNLDKLKQFPWLKESERKSKEIEKKAILGIDLSKETLVKLSYKKEDDKKYSNNTQMKKEYVENEYIEDQTPYNKLSFINIKNFINLLEISSNRNSYGDRLVILLPILTETYYLMDDDFEYKGDKLFVKKVLELKNFDTWLYLEKEIGNFIIPNKEKIIEYLRYLKEINETSDFNDVIKEIEEYN
;
A
#
# COMPACT_ATOMS: atom_id res chain seq x y z
N MET A 1 14.34 -13.17 16.13
CA MET A 1 12.92 -13.57 16.35
C MET A 1 12.10 -12.46 15.72
N TYR A 2 11.42 -12.77 14.60
CA TYR A 2 10.70 -11.81 13.76
C TYR A 2 9.41 -11.35 14.44
N PRO A 3 9.11 -10.05 14.53
CA PRO A 3 7.84 -9.62 15.10
C PRO A 3 7.04 -8.72 14.15
N PHE A 4 6.81 -9.09 12.89
CA PHE A 4 5.82 -8.37 12.07
C PHE A 4 5.09 -9.35 11.17
N SER A 5 3.78 -9.30 11.02
CA SER A 5 2.69 -8.74 11.83
C SER A 5 1.80 -9.92 12.17
N LYS A 6 0.99 -9.81 13.24
CA LYS A 6 0.01 -10.83 13.70
C LYS A 6 0.03 -12.15 12.91
N SER A 7 0.74 -13.12 13.47
CA SER A 7 0.30 -14.51 13.41
C SER A 7 -0.06 -15.06 12.03
N TYR A 8 0.93 -15.52 11.28
CA TYR A 8 0.87 -16.97 11.06
C TYR A 8 1.42 -17.61 12.32
N ILE A 9 0.56 -17.75 13.34
CA ILE A 9 0.81 -18.77 14.34
C ILE A 9 0.82 -20.07 13.51
N GLU A 10 1.66 -21.06 13.81
CA GLU A 10 1.65 -22.35 13.08
C GLU A 10 0.24 -22.90 12.83
N LYS A 11 -0.72 -22.55 13.69
CA LYS A 11 -2.17 -22.79 13.62
C LYS A 11 -2.84 -22.31 12.32
N ASP A 12 -2.39 -21.21 11.73
CA ASP A 12 -2.98 -20.59 10.54
C ASP A 12 -2.37 -21.14 9.24
N ILE A 13 -1.28 -21.91 9.34
CA ILE A 13 -0.63 -22.58 8.21
C ILE A 13 -1.48 -23.79 7.83
N LYS A 14 -2.16 -23.71 6.68
CA LYS A 14 -3.09 -24.75 6.22
C LYS A 14 -2.40 -25.85 5.41
N LYS A 15 -1.16 -25.61 4.98
CA LYS A 15 -0.42 -26.54 4.12
C LYS A 15 1.08 -26.50 4.41
N GLU A 16 1.70 -27.67 4.37
CA GLU A 16 3.15 -27.83 4.44
C GLU A 16 3.62 -28.45 3.12
N ILE A 17 4.65 -27.88 2.53
CA ILE A 17 5.31 -28.42 1.34
C ILE A 17 6.68 -28.90 1.78
N ASP A 18 6.80 -30.21 1.93
CA ASP A 18 8.06 -30.90 2.19
C ASP A 18 8.47 -31.77 0.99
N ASN A 19 8.15 -31.31 -0.23
CA ASN A 19 8.49 -32.02 -1.46
C ASN A 19 9.60 -31.28 -2.23
N ASP A 20 10.40 -32.03 -2.97
CA ASP A 20 11.58 -31.53 -3.67
C ASP A 20 11.25 -31.02 -5.09
N ASP A 21 9.97 -31.09 -5.49
CA ASP A 21 9.49 -30.73 -6.82
C ASP A 21 9.27 -29.22 -6.97
N TYR A 22 10.31 -28.55 -7.46
CA TYR A 22 10.29 -27.13 -7.81
C TYR A 22 9.18 -26.77 -8.79
N ASP A 23 8.84 -27.63 -9.76
CA ASP A 23 7.84 -27.30 -10.77
C ASP A 23 6.44 -27.31 -10.17
N GLU A 24 6.19 -28.14 -9.15
CA GLU A 24 4.96 -28.04 -8.35
C GLU A 24 4.92 -26.72 -7.57
N ILE A 25 6.05 -26.33 -6.97
CA ILE A 25 6.18 -25.07 -6.22
C ILE A 25 6.05 -23.83 -7.14
N ALA A 26 6.55 -23.90 -8.37
CA ALA A 26 6.47 -22.81 -9.34
C ALA A 26 5.10 -22.71 -10.01
N ARG A 27 4.49 -23.84 -10.35
CA ARG A 27 3.18 -23.87 -11.05
C ARG A 27 2.04 -23.44 -10.13
N ASN A 28 2.07 -23.86 -8.87
CA ASN A 28 0.93 -23.69 -7.97
C ASN A 28 1.05 -22.46 -7.04
N TYR A 29 2.25 -21.92 -6.87
CA TYR A 29 2.51 -20.90 -5.87
C TYR A 29 3.13 -19.66 -6.50
N ASN A 30 2.91 -18.51 -5.86
CA ASN A 30 3.18 -17.20 -6.46
C ASN A 30 4.69 -16.86 -6.33
N LEU A 31 5.56 -17.68 -6.94
CA LEU A 31 7.02 -17.52 -6.86
C LEU A 31 7.48 -16.13 -7.32
N ASP A 32 6.81 -15.54 -8.31
CA ASP A 32 7.07 -14.16 -8.74
C ASP A 32 6.76 -13.15 -7.63
N LYS A 33 5.72 -13.37 -6.83
CA LYS A 33 5.48 -12.54 -5.64
C LYS A 33 6.53 -12.77 -4.56
N ILE A 34 7.02 -13.99 -4.35
CA ILE A 34 8.12 -14.25 -3.39
C ILE A 34 9.43 -13.58 -3.86
N LYS A 35 9.66 -13.55 -5.18
CA LYS A 35 10.81 -12.90 -5.81
C LYS A 35 10.73 -11.37 -5.76
N ASN A 36 9.52 -10.81 -5.91
CA ASN A 36 9.29 -9.37 -5.96
C ASN A 36 9.09 -8.76 -4.57
N TYR A 37 8.39 -9.45 -3.67
CA TYR A 37 8.00 -8.95 -2.35
C TYR A 37 8.68 -9.65 -1.17
N GLY A 38 9.50 -10.68 -1.43
CA GLY A 38 10.20 -11.41 -0.38
C GLY A 38 9.44 -12.61 0.20
N LEU A 39 10.10 -13.33 1.11
CA LEU A 39 9.48 -14.29 2.03
C LEU A 39 8.71 -13.53 3.13
N PHE A 40 7.58 -14.06 3.57
CA PHE A 40 6.74 -13.41 4.60
C PHE A 40 7.28 -13.63 6.00
N SER A 41 7.85 -14.81 6.24
CA SER A 41 8.48 -15.16 7.50
C SER A 41 9.47 -16.29 7.29
N ILE A 42 10.57 -16.25 8.04
CA ILE A 42 11.51 -17.35 8.15
C ILE A 42 11.51 -17.83 9.60
N TYR A 43 11.15 -19.09 9.82
CA TYR A 43 11.24 -19.73 11.12
C TYR A 43 12.07 -21.01 11.02
N LYS A 44 13.27 -20.97 11.60
CA LYS A 44 14.26 -22.07 11.51
C LYS A 44 14.55 -22.41 10.04
N LYS A 45 14.15 -23.62 9.61
CA LYS A 45 14.29 -24.11 8.23
C LYS A 45 13.08 -23.85 7.35
N TRP A 46 12.07 -23.12 7.83
CA TRP A 46 10.81 -22.94 7.11
C TRP A 46 10.66 -21.52 6.59
N GLY A 47 10.33 -21.37 5.31
CA GLY A 47 9.81 -20.15 4.72
C GLY A 47 8.29 -20.22 4.73
N VAL A 48 7.62 -19.13 5.12
CA VAL A 48 6.15 -19.02 5.08
C VAL A 48 5.76 -18.05 3.97
N THR A 49 4.73 -18.44 3.22
CA THR A 49 4.13 -17.66 2.13
C THR A 49 2.72 -18.18 1.90
N VAL A 50 2.07 -17.80 0.81
CA VAL A 50 0.74 -18.25 0.42
C VAL A 50 0.66 -18.58 -1.07
N ASP A 51 -0.34 -19.39 -1.43
CA ASP A 51 -0.59 -19.80 -2.80
C ASP A 51 -1.32 -18.73 -3.66
N LYS A 52 -1.64 -19.06 -4.91
CA LYS A 52 -2.40 -18.17 -5.81
C LYS A 52 -3.80 -17.78 -5.29
N LYS A 53 -4.34 -18.52 -4.31
CA LYS A 53 -5.65 -18.29 -3.68
C LYS A 53 -5.57 -17.58 -2.33
N ASN A 54 -4.41 -17.01 -1.99
CA ASN A 54 -4.14 -16.42 -0.68
C ASN A 54 -4.15 -17.41 0.49
N ILE A 55 -3.94 -18.71 0.25
CA ILE A 55 -3.91 -19.73 1.29
C ILE A 55 -2.49 -19.90 1.83
N PRO A 56 -2.25 -19.65 3.12
CA PRO A 56 -0.94 -19.75 3.75
C PRO A 56 -0.40 -21.17 3.83
N PHE A 57 0.89 -21.28 3.51
CA PHE A 57 1.67 -22.50 3.56
C PHE A 57 3.11 -22.23 4.00
N LYS A 58 3.79 -23.28 4.47
CA LYS A 58 5.23 -23.25 4.75
C LYS A 58 5.97 -24.26 3.89
N PHE A 59 7.23 -23.98 3.59
CA PHE A 59 8.11 -24.84 2.80
C PHE A 59 9.51 -24.88 3.38
N ASN A 60 10.18 -26.01 3.21
CA ASN A 60 11.50 -26.23 3.80
C ASN A 60 12.58 -25.50 2.97
N LEU A 61 13.18 -24.46 3.56
CA LEU A 61 14.24 -23.66 2.96
C LEU A 61 15.47 -24.49 2.64
N ASP A 62 15.79 -25.52 3.44
CA ASP A 62 16.96 -26.37 3.17
C ASP A 62 16.86 -27.05 1.80
N LYS A 63 15.63 -27.38 1.37
CA LYS A 63 15.34 -27.98 0.06
C LYS A 63 15.37 -26.95 -1.08
N LEU A 64 15.29 -25.66 -0.77
CA LEU A 64 15.30 -24.56 -1.74
C LEU A 64 16.61 -23.73 -1.74
N LYS A 65 17.56 -24.01 -0.84
CA LYS A 65 18.86 -23.30 -0.76
C LYS A 65 19.70 -23.34 -2.03
N GLN A 66 19.41 -24.28 -2.93
CA GLN A 66 20.06 -24.40 -4.24
C GLN A 66 19.63 -23.31 -5.25
N PHE A 67 18.57 -22.54 -4.97
CA PHE A 67 18.00 -21.59 -5.92
C PHE A 67 18.53 -20.15 -5.74
N PRO A 68 19.06 -19.50 -6.80
CA PRO A 68 19.59 -18.13 -6.73
C PRO A 68 18.59 -17.06 -6.27
N TRP A 69 17.31 -17.21 -6.64
CA TRP A 69 16.27 -16.24 -6.27
C TRP A 69 15.98 -16.22 -4.76
N LEU A 70 16.24 -17.33 -4.04
CA LEU A 70 16.02 -17.40 -2.60
C LEU A 70 17.00 -16.49 -1.86
N LYS A 71 18.28 -16.50 -2.24
CA LYS A 71 19.30 -15.61 -1.68
C LYS A 71 18.97 -14.15 -1.93
N GLU A 72 18.46 -13.83 -3.11
CA GLU A 72 18.04 -12.48 -3.46
C GLU A 72 16.80 -12.04 -2.68
N SER A 73 15.82 -12.93 -2.50
CA SER A 73 14.62 -12.71 -1.68
C SER A 73 14.97 -12.50 -0.20
N GLU A 74 15.90 -13.30 0.35
CA GLU A 74 16.44 -13.14 1.71
C GLU A 74 17.19 -11.80 1.88
N ARG A 75 17.96 -11.38 0.88
CA ARG A 75 18.66 -10.08 0.89
C ARG A 75 17.67 -8.93 0.93
N LYS A 76 16.67 -8.93 0.03
CA LYS A 76 15.62 -7.90 -0.02
C LYS A 76 14.82 -7.85 1.28
N SER A 77 14.45 -9.01 1.84
CA SER A 77 13.74 -9.08 3.12
C SER A 77 14.53 -8.41 4.25
N LYS A 78 15.84 -8.67 4.35
CA LYS A 78 16.72 -8.00 5.32
C LYS A 78 16.86 -6.50 5.08
N GLU A 79 16.82 -6.03 3.84
CA GLU A 79 16.84 -4.60 3.52
C GLU A 79 15.56 -3.90 3.96
N ILE A 80 14.40 -4.52 3.72
CA ILE A 80 13.09 -4.04 4.19
C ILE A 80 13.03 -4.04 5.73
N GLU A 81 13.61 -5.04 6.41
CA GLU A 81 13.67 -5.09 7.88
C GLU A 81 14.46 -3.94 8.50
N LYS A 82 15.57 -3.56 7.87
CA LYS A 82 16.35 -2.39 8.32
C LYS A 82 15.56 -1.10 8.24
N LYS A 83 14.48 -1.09 7.45
CA LYS A 83 13.56 0.02 7.23
C LYS A 83 12.25 -0.11 8.03
N ALA A 84 12.19 -1.01 9.02
CA ALA A 84 11.03 -1.15 9.90
C ALA A 84 10.96 0.00 10.92
N ILE A 85 9.75 0.56 11.09
CA ILE A 85 9.49 1.75 11.91
C ILE A 85 8.24 1.48 12.75
N LEU A 86 8.32 1.72 14.07
CA LEU A 86 7.18 1.54 14.96
C LEU A 86 6.15 2.66 14.73
N GLY A 87 4.87 2.35 14.89
CA GLY A 87 3.79 3.31 14.72
C GLY A 87 3.87 4.49 15.70
N ILE A 88 4.46 4.29 16.88
CA ILE A 88 4.75 5.38 17.81
C ILE A 88 5.72 6.42 17.21
N ASP A 89 6.67 6.00 16.40
CA ASP A 89 7.63 6.90 15.74
C ASP A 89 6.97 7.68 14.61
N LEU A 90 5.91 7.14 14.00
CA LEU A 90 5.08 7.83 13.01
C LEU A 90 3.95 8.67 13.63
N SER A 91 3.74 8.62 14.96
CA SER A 91 2.56 9.21 15.62
C SER A 91 2.44 10.73 15.46
N LYS A 92 3.54 11.41 15.13
CA LYS A 92 3.60 12.85 14.88
C LYS A 92 3.44 13.22 13.40
N GLU A 93 3.44 12.25 12.51
CA GLU A 93 3.33 12.47 11.08
C GLU A 93 1.87 12.44 10.63
N THR A 94 1.52 13.28 9.66
CA THR A 94 0.23 13.16 8.95
C THR A 94 0.41 12.19 7.81
N LEU A 95 -0.27 11.04 7.88
CA LEU A 95 -0.18 9.97 6.89
C LEU A 95 -1.37 10.04 5.94
N VAL A 96 -1.14 9.78 4.65
CA VAL A 96 -2.18 9.90 3.63
C VAL A 96 -2.13 8.82 2.57
N LYS A 97 -3.25 8.62 1.88
CA LYS A 97 -3.32 7.87 0.62
C LYS A 97 -4.48 8.36 -0.24
N LEU A 98 -4.45 7.99 -1.51
CA LEU A 98 -5.61 8.10 -2.39
C LEU A 98 -6.53 6.88 -2.26
N SER A 99 -7.83 7.11 -2.44
CA SER A 99 -8.88 6.09 -2.45
C SER A 99 -10.07 6.55 -3.30
N TYR A 100 -11.06 5.69 -3.46
CA TYR A 100 -12.28 5.86 -4.26
C TYR A 100 -13.40 5.06 -3.61
N LYS A 101 -14.65 5.36 -3.94
CA LYS A 101 -15.82 4.62 -3.41
C LYS A 101 -15.88 3.21 -3.98
N LYS A 102 -16.43 2.25 -3.21
CA LYS A 102 -16.47 0.84 -3.66
C LYS A 102 -17.27 0.62 -4.94
N GLU A 103 -18.27 1.45 -5.18
CA GLU A 103 -19.06 1.43 -6.42
C GLU A 103 -18.22 1.81 -7.65
N ASP A 104 -17.16 2.59 -7.48
CA ASP A 104 -16.28 3.07 -8.55
C ASP A 104 -15.02 2.20 -8.76
N ASP A 105 -14.93 1.04 -8.09
CA ASP A 105 -13.76 0.16 -8.12
C ASP A 105 -13.28 -0.18 -9.54
N LYS A 106 -14.22 -0.42 -10.46
CA LYS A 106 -13.93 -0.72 -11.87
C LYS A 106 -13.35 0.46 -12.65
N LYS A 107 -13.54 1.70 -12.19
CA LYS A 107 -13.01 2.91 -12.83
C LYS A 107 -11.55 3.15 -12.42
N TYR A 108 -11.23 2.87 -11.15
CA TYR A 108 -9.94 3.23 -10.54
C TYR A 108 -8.95 2.07 -10.41
N SER A 109 -9.39 0.83 -10.62
CA SER A 109 -8.53 -0.33 -10.43
C SER A 109 -8.76 -1.42 -11.48
N ASN A 110 -7.70 -1.69 -12.26
CA ASN A 110 -7.70 -2.74 -13.28
C ASN A 110 -7.22 -4.10 -12.74
N ASN A 111 -6.42 -4.10 -11.66
CA ASN A 111 -5.67 -5.27 -11.19
C ASN A 111 -5.98 -5.68 -9.73
N THR A 112 -6.72 -4.85 -9.00
CA THR A 112 -7.06 -5.08 -7.59
C THR A 112 -8.53 -4.82 -7.35
N GLN A 113 -9.13 -5.48 -6.36
CA GLN A 113 -10.51 -5.22 -5.96
C GLN A 113 -10.50 -4.63 -4.56
N MET A 114 -11.12 -3.47 -4.37
CA MET A 114 -11.25 -2.87 -3.05
C MET A 114 -12.16 -3.74 -2.17
N LYS A 115 -11.57 -4.29 -1.10
CA LYS A 115 -12.29 -5.16 -0.15
C LYS A 115 -13.19 -4.36 0.78
N LYS A 116 -12.62 -3.32 1.40
CA LYS A 116 -13.26 -2.44 2.37
C LYS A 116 -13.02 -0.99 1.96
N GLU A 117 -14.09 -0.20 2.02
CA GLU A 117 -14.01 1.24 1.81
C GLU A 117 -13.41 1.93 3.05
N TYR A 118 -12.71 3.05 2.84
CA TYR A 118 -12.18 3.87 3.93
C TYR A 118 -13.31 4.76 4.46
N VAL A 119 -13.61 4.63 5.74
CA VAL A 119 -14.69 5.35 6.43
C VAL A 119 -14.09 6.13 7.58
N GLU A 120 -14.50 7.39 7.75
CA GLU A 120 -14.01 8.23 8.85
C GLU A 120 -14.27 7.60 10.23
N ASN A 121 -13.29 7.76 11.12
CA ASN A 121 -13.29 7.24 12.48
C ASN A 121 -13.35 5.70 12.59
N GLU A 122 -12.96 4.98 11.54
CA GLU A 122 -12.83 3.53 11.55
C GLU A 122 -11.38 3.04 11.45
N TYR A 123 -11.14 1.85 12.00
CA TYR A 123 -9.97 1.09 11.64
C TYR A 123 -10.15 0.43 10.28
N ILE A 124 -9.07 0.45 9.50
CA ILE A 124 -8.92 -0.37 8.31
C ILE A 124 -7.81 -1.37 8.56
N GLU A 125 -8.06 -2.62 8.18
CA GLU A 125 -7.12 -3.73 8.28
C GLU A 125 -7.00 -4.40 6.92
N ASP A 126 -5.78 -4.61 6.43
CA ASP A 126 -5.57 -5.55 5.34
C ASP A 126 -5.52 -6.96 5.92
N GLN A 127 -6.47 -7.78 5.47
CA GLN A 127 -6.57 -9.19 5.87
C GLN A 127 -5.80 -10.10 4.92
N THR A 128 -5.13 -9.54 3.90
CA THR A 128 -4.33 -10.32 2.97
C THR A 128 -2.89 -10.39 3.40
N PRO A 129 -2.22 -11.51 3.13
CA PRO A 129 -0.81 -11.67 3.46
C PRO A 129 0.13 -10.85 2.57
N TYR A 130 -0.34 -10.26 1.46
CA TYR A 130 0.51 -9.65 0.42
C TYR A 130 0.24 -8.18 0.19
N ASN A 131 -1.03 -7.79 0.30
CA ASN A 131 -1.36 -6.39 0.22
C ASN A 131 -1.27 -5.94 1.66
N LYS A 132 -0.27 -5.12 1.92
CA LYS A 132 -0.28 -4.26 3.09
C LYS A 132 -0.96 -2.97 2.66
N LEU A 133 -1.59 -2.29 3.60
CA LEU A 133 -2.07 -0.94 3.39
C LEU A 133 -0.87 -0.07 3.03
N SER A 134 -0.88 0.45 1.80
CA SER A 134 0.06 1.45 1.34
C SER A 134 -0.43 2.84 1.70
N PHE A 135 0.50 3.66 2.18
CA PHE A 135 0.29 5.06 2.52
C PHE A 135 1.64 5.79 2.51
N ILE A 136 1.60 7.12 2.55
CA ILE A 136 2.80 7.96 2.53
C ILE A 136 2.68 9.03 3.62
N ASN A 137 3.78 9.75 3.85
CA ASN A 137 3.72 11.02 4.57
C ASN A 137 3.04 12.09 3.69
N ILE A 138 2.21 12.96 4.27
CA ILE A 138 1.52 14.05 3.54
C ILE A 138 2.49 14.95 2.78
N LYS A 139 3.72 15.14 3.26
CA LYS A 139 4.75 15.94 2.58
C LYS A 139 5.10 15.38 1.19
N ASN A 140 4.89 14.10 0.97
CA ASN A 140 5.12 13.42 -0.30
C ASN A 140 3.85 13.31 -1.16
N PHE A 141 2.74 13.97 -0.78
CA PHE A 141 1.44 13.83 -1.45
C PHE A 141 1.49 14.07 -2.96
N ILE A 142 2.34 15.01 -3.40
CA ILE A 142 2.50 15.30 -4.83
C ILE A 142 2.94 14.08 -5.66
N ASN A 143 3.64 13.12 -5.05
CA ASN A 143 4.08 11.90 -5.73
C ASN A 143 2.90 10.96 -6.04
N LEU A 144 1.77 11.11 -5.34
CA LEU A 144 0.55 10.34 -5.62
C LEU A 144 -0.20 10.85 -6.86
N LEU A 145 0.05 12.08 -7.30
CA LEU A 145 -0.63 12.68 -8.46
C LEU A 145 0.03 12.29 -9.80
N GLU A 146 0.99 11.37 -9.79
CA GLU A 146 1.64 10.89 -11.01
C GLU A 146 0.73 9.94 -11.80
N ILE A 147 0.31 10.39 -12.97
CA ILE A 147 -0.43 9.58 -13.93
C ILE A 147 0.56 8.65 -14.64
N SER A 148 0.58 7.37 -14.26
CA SER A 148 1.46 6.39 -14.93
C SER A 148 0.78 5.04 -15.03
N SER A 149 0.81 4.43 -16.22
CA SER A 149 0.17 3.14 -16.49
C SER A 149 0.58 2.00 -15.54
N ASN A 150 1.70 2.15 -14.83
CA ASN A 150 2.26 1.16 -13.92
C ASN A 150 2.06 1.44 -12.42
N ARG A 151 1.54 2.61 -12.02
CA ARG A 151 1.20 2.87 -10.60
C ARG A 151 -0.23 2.44 -10.31
N ASN A 152 -0.45 1.87 -9.13
CA ASN A 152 -1.75 1.40 -8.64
C ASN A 152 -2.43 2.42 -7.71
N SER A 153 -2.03 3.70 -7.79
CA SER A 153 -2.45 4.76 -6.87
C SER A 153 -3.39 5.72 -7.59
N TYR A 154 -4.68 5.36 -7.63
CA TYR A 154 -5.72 6.20 -8.22
C TYR A 154 -6.85 6.39 -7.24
N GLY A 155 -7.46 7.57 -7.28
CA GLY A 155 -8.62 7.85 -6.47
C GLY A 155 -8.98 9.33 -6.50
N ASP A 156 -10.28 9.59 -6.37
CA ASP A 156 -10.84 10.94 -6.24
C ASP A 156 -10.98 11.38 -4.77
N ARG A 157 -10.50 10.57 -3.82
CA ARG A 157 -10.55 10.86 -2.39
C ARG A 157 -9.17 10.80 -1.74
N LEU A 158 -8.92 11.75 -0.87
CA LEU A 158 -7.78 11.80 0.03
C LEU A 158 -8.18 11.22 1.38
N VAL A 159 -7.51 10.16 1.81
CA VAL A 159 -7.71 9.56 3.14
C VAL A 159 -6.60 10.01 4.06
N ILE A 160 -6.97 10.61 5.19
CA ILE A 160 -6.05 10.97 6.28
C ILE A 160 -6.01 9.83 7.29
N LEU A 161 -4.81 9.35 7.57
CA LEU A 161 -4.55 8.15 8.36
C LEU A 161 -3.76 8.51 9.62
N LEU A 162 -3.99 7.74 10.67
CA LEU A 162 -3.17 7.73 11.88
C LEU A 162 -2.57 6.33 12.07
N PRO A 163 -1.30 6.25 12.48
CA PRO A 163 -0.67 4.97 12.76
C PRO A 163 -1.23 4.37 14.06
N ILE A 164 -1.22 3.05 14.13
CA ILE A 164 -1.44 2.32 15.37
C ILE A 164 -0.12 2.24 16.12
N LEU A 165 -0.08 2.78 17.34
CA LEU A 165 1.17 2.96 18.08
C LEU A 165 1.96 1.66 18.30
N THR A 166 1.25 0.54 18.48
CA THR A 166 1.82 -0.79 18.73
C THR A 166 2.15 -1.58 17.47
N GLU A 167 1.84 -1.01 16.30
CA GLU A 167 2.08 -1.64 15.01
C GLU A 167 3.43 -1.21 14.44
N THR A 168 3.85 -1.92 13.40
CA THR A 168 5.08 -1.59 12.69
C THR A 168 4.82 -1.51 11.22
N TYR A 169 5.40 -0.46 10.67
CA TYR A 169 5.33 -0.08 9.29
C TYR A 169 6.70 -0.27 8.64
N TYR A 170 6.71 -0.38 7.33
CA TYR A 170 7.93 -0.62 6.56
C TYR A 170 8.04 0.40 5.47
N LEU A 171 9.17 1.11 5.43
CA LEU A 171 9.49 2.00 4.32
C LEU A 171 9.97 1.16 3.12
N MET A 172 9.34 1.37 1.98
CA MET A 172 9.61 0.66 0.73
C MET A 172 10.85 1.21 0.02
N ASP A 173 11.24 0.57 -1.08
CA ASP A 173 12.45 0.91 -1.84
C ASP A 173 12.40 2.27 -2.54
N ASP A 174 11.21 2.85 -2.69
CA ASP A 174 11.02 4.21 -3.21
C ASP A 174 11.22 5.31 -2.14
N ASP A 175 11.54 4.93 -0.90
CA ASP A 175 11.87 5.79 0.24
C ASP A 175 10.77 6.80 0.64
N PHE A 176 9.55 6.67 0.11
CA PHE A 176 8.41 7.48 0.52
C PHE A 176 7.13 6.69 0.82
N GLU A 177 7.00 5.47 0.32
CA GLU A 177 5.85 4.60 0.60
C GLU A 177 6.06 3.75 1.84
N TYR A 178 5.10 3.80 2.75
CA TYR A 178 5.02 2.93 3.91
C TYR A 178 3.98 1.85 3.70
N LYS A 179 4.25 0.68 4.28
CA LYS A 179 3.33 -0.46 4.31
C LYS A 179 3.08 -0.96 5.71
N GLY A 180 1.81 -1.18 6.06
CA GLY A 180 1.37 -1.79 7.32
C GLY A 180 0.07 -2.57 7.17
N ASP A 181 -0.39 -3.18 8.25
CA ASP A 181 -1.55 -4.08 8.23
C ASP A 181 -2.81 -3.39 8.73
N LYS A 182 -2.66 -2.37 9.58
CA LYS A 182 -3.76 -1.64 10.18
C LYS A 182 -3.41 -0.16 10.36
N LEU A 183 -4.42 0.65 10.12
CA LEU A 183 -4.40 2.10 10.29
C LEU A 183 -5.74 2.56 10.84
N PHE A 184 -5.75 3.74 11.43
CA PHE A 184 -7.00 4.42 11.77
C PHE A 184 -7.28 5.51 10.73
N VAL A 185 -8.50 5.52 10.20
CA VAL A 185 -8.94 6.54 9.24
C VAL A 185 -9.46 7.73 10.03
N LYS A 186 -8.68 8.81 10.04
CA LYS A 186 -9.06 10.06 10.72
C LYS A 186 -10.10 10.84 9.93
N LYS A 187 -9.92 10.93 8.61
CA LYS A 187 -10.76 11.75 7.74
C LYS A 187 -10.72 11.22 6.30
N VAL A 188 -11.80 11.43 5.55
CA VAL A 188 -11.88 11.18 4.11
C VAL A 188 -12.36 12.46 3.44
N LEU A 189 -11.53 12.97 2.53
CA LEU A 189 -11.72 14.23 1.85
C LEU A 189 -11.91 13.97 0.36
N GLU A 190 -12.78 14.73 -0.28
CA GLU A 190 -13.06 14.62 -1.71
C GLU A 190 -12.17 15.60 -2.49
N LEU A 191 -11.41 15.13 -3.49
CA LEU A 191 -10.50 15.98 -4.27
C LEU A 191 -11.23 16.98 -5.17
N LYS A 192 -12.52 16.75 -5.43
CA LYS A 192 -13.39 17.71 -6.14
C LYS A 192 -13.75 18.95 -5.31
N ASN A 193 -13.44 18.96 -4.01
CA ASN A 193 -13.71 20.10 -3.13
C ASN A 193 -12.42 20.91 -2.95
N PHE A 194 -12.47 22.22 -3.20
CA PHE A 194 -11.33 23.11 -3.01
C PHE A 194 -10.80 23.13 -1.56
N ASP A 195 -11.68 22.94 -0.57
CA ASP A 195 -11.31 22.79 0.84
C ASP A 195 -10.29 21.67 1.10
N THR A 196 -10.30 20.60 0.29
CA THR A 196 -9.31 19.52 0.39
C THR A 196 -7.92 20.01 0.01
N TRP A 197 -7.82 20.88 -0.99
CA TRP A 197 -6.57 21.49 -1.42
C TRP A 197 -6.08 22.55 -0.44
N LEU A 198 -6.99 23.35 0.13
CA LEU A 198 -6.67 24.27 1.22
C LEU A 198 -6.18 23.53 2.48
N TYR A 199 -6.71 22.34 2.74
CA TYR A 199 -6.20 21.47 3.81
C TYR A 199 -4.74 21.05 3.53
N LEU A 200 -4.43 20.61 2.30
CA LEU A 200 -3.06 20.24 1.90
C LEU A 200 -2.11 21.44 1.97
N GLU A 201 -2.55 22.61 1.51
CA GLU A 201 -1.82 23.87 1.61
C GLU A 201 -1.44 24.19 3.06
N LYS A 202 -2.41 24.05 3.98
CA LYS A 202 -2.18 24.29 5.40
C LYS A 202 -1.22 23.30 6.04
N GLU A 203 -1.33 22.01 5.70
CA GLU A 203 -0.53 20.94 6.33
C GLU A 203 0.90 20.89 5.78
N ILE A 204 1.11 21.19 4.49
CA ILE A 204 2.41 21.10 3.82
C ILE A 204 3.11 22.46 3.79
N GLY A 205 2.36 23.55 3.58
CA GLY A 205 2.87 24.90 3.38
C GLY A 205 3.41 25.13 1.97
N ASN A 206 2.87 26.11 1.24
CA ASN A 206 3.24 26.43 -0.14
C ASN A 206 3.12 25.21 -1.07
N PHE A 207 1.93 24.60 -1.10
CA PHE A 207 1.67 23.38 -1.84
C PHE A 207 0.99 23.63 -3.19
N ILE A 208 -0.07 24.43 -3.23
CA ILE A 208 -0.90 24.61 -4.42
C ILE A 208 -0.13 25.35 -5.51
N ILE A 209 0.46 26.50 -5.19
CA ILE A 209 1.09 27.37 -6.21
C ILE A 209 2.23 26.65 -6.96
N PRO A 210 3.20 25.99 -6.28
CA PRO A 210 4.30 25.33 -6.99
C PRO A 210 3.87 24.08 -7.77
N ASN A 211 2.73 23.48 -7.41
CA ASN A 211 2.27 22.20 -7.98
C ASN A 211 1.02 22.34 -8.86
N LYS A 212 0.61 23.58 -9.16
CA LYS A 212 -0.67 23.92 -9.83
C LYS A 212 -0.92 23.10 -11.09
N GLU A 213 0.06 23.02 -11.98
CA GLU A 213 -0.04 22.28 -13.24
C GLU A 213 -0.32 20.78 -13.01
N LYS A 214 0.45 20.15 -12.11
CA LYS A 214 0.32 18.72 -11.79
C LYS A 214 -1.01 18.40 -11.09
N ILE A 215 -1.49 19.31 -10.24
CA ILE A 215 -2.81 19.19 -9.61
C ILE A 215 -3.91 19.21 -10.67
N ILE A 216 -3.88 20.20 -11.57
CA ILE A 216 -4.88 20.37 -12.63
C ILE A 216 -4.84 19.18 -13.60
N GLU A 217 -3.65 18.70 -13.97
CA GLU A 217 -3.49 17.52 -14.81
C GLU A 217 -4.17 16.29 -14.19
N TYR A 218 -3.93 16.05 -12.89
CA TYR A 218 -4.57 14.94 -12.17
C TYR A 218 -6.09 15.08 -12.09
N LEU A 219 -6.59 16.28 -11.80
CA LEU A 219 -8.04 16.54 -11.74
C LEU A 219 -8.72 16.35 -13.10
N ARG A 220 -8.07 16.75 -14.20
CA ARG A 220 -8.56 16.50 -15.57
C ARG A 220 -8.59 15.01 -15.88
N TYR A 221 -7.56 14.28 -15.49
CA TYR A 221 -7.54 12.81 -15.62
C TYR A 221 -8.66 12.13 -14.82
N LEU A 222 -8.92 12.56 -13.59
CA LEU A 222 -10.05 12.03 -12.80
C LEU A 222 -11.40 12.31 -13.46
N LYS A 223 -11.57 13.48 -14.10
CA LYS A 223 -12.76 13.84 -14.86
C LYS A 223 -12.99 12.91 -16.05
N GLU A 224 -11.92 12.53 -16.77
CA GLU A 224 -12.02 11.59 -17.89
C GLU A 224 -12.44 10.18 -17.45
N ILE A 225 -12.00 9.74 -16.26
CA ILE A 225 -12.32 8.41 -15.73
C ILE A 225 -13.68 8.37 -15.03
N ASN A 226 -14.09 9.48 -14.44
CA ASN A 226 -15.31 9.58 -13.66
C ASN A 226 -16.18 10.76 -14.15
N GLU A 227 -16.82 10.57 -15.30
CA GLU A 227 -17.67 11.58 -15.97
C GLU A 227 -18.79 12.14 -15.08
N THR A 228 -19.18 11.42 -14.02
CA THR A 228 -20.22 11.84 -13.07
C THR A 228 -19.71 12.77 -11.96
N SER A 229 -18.40 12.88 -11.76
CA SER A 229 -17.79 13.77 -10.77
C SER A 229 -17.40 15.09 -11.43
N ASP A 230 -18.05 16.19 -11.05
CA ASP A 230 -17.68 17.51 -11.57
C ASP A 230 -16.43 18.04 -10.87
N PHE A 231 -15.35 18.16 -11.63
CA PHE A 231 -14.07 18.74 -11.19
C PHE A 231 -13.83 20.15 -11.76
N ASN A 232 -14.76 20.71 -12.56
CA ASN A 232 -14.51 21.99 -13.24
C ASN A 232 -14.34 23.14 -12.26
N ASP A 233 -15.19 23.19 -11.23
CA ASP A 233 -15.15 24.24 -10.23
C ASP A 233 -13.82 24.24 -9.49
N VAL A 234 -13.39 23.09 -8.96
CA VAL A 234 -12.10 22.99 -8.24
C VAL A 234 -10.89 23.27 -9.14
N ILE A 235 -10.94 22.89 -10.43
CA ILE A 235 -9.88 23.23 -11.38
C ILE A 235 -9.77 24.75 -11.52
N LYS A 236 -10.90 25.44 -11.70
CA LYS A 236 -10.93 26.89 -11.80
C LYS A 236 -10.44 27.57 -10.53
N GLU A 237 -10.86 27.09 -9.35
CA GLU A 237 -10.41 27.62 -8.06
C GLU A 237 -8.89 27.45 -7.88
N ILE A 238 -8.32 26.32 -8.28
CA ILE A 238 -6.87 26.08 -8.28
C ILE A 238 -6.13 26.99 -9.28
N GLU A 239 -6.70 27.22 -10.47
CA GLU A 239 -6.14 28.14 -11.47
C GLU A 239 -6.06 29.58 -10.91
N GLU A 240 -7.11 30.04 -10.23
CA GLU A 240 -7.24 31.39 -9.68
C GLU A 240 -6.53 31.60 -8.33
N TYR A 241 -6.07 30.54 -7.67
CA TYR A 241 -5.37 30.61 -6.37
C TYR A 241 -3.98 31.25 -6.49
N ASN A 242 -3.70 32.27 -5.67
CA ASN A 242 -2.45 33.05 -5.66
C ASN A 242 -1.89 33.23 -4.24
#